data_AF-A0A838P536-F1
#
_entry.id   AF-A0A838P536-F1
#
_cell.length_a   1.000
_cell.length_b   1.000
_cell.length_c   1.000
_cell.angle_alpha   90.00
_cell.angle_beta   90.00
_cell.angle_gamma   90.00
#
_symmetry.space_group_name_H-M   'P 1'
#
loop_
_entity.id
_entity.type
_entity.pdbx_description
1 polymer ?
#
loop_
_entity_poly.entity_id
_entity_poly.type
_entity_poly.pdbx_seq_one_letter_code
_entity_poly.pdbx_strand_id
1 'polypeptide(L)'
;MSEIKLNLTDAQHTISGAIHGSVVDACIAALSAEPETINELEAALARYNKPAGDINPFGWFRKHPGIDKESWDAGIVVIDLAARIIAFESTYSRPGPQGEVHYHDGVCATDTSIFYRLPNDWLFLDSIDQYEGLRDPRRRERRSTPPLDTRTILYGRSLLEFIVRESWSLNHQSATAHDGDAIVEVERSLTAHSGELPLAKAAGMSPAIANSLGGHQPMAETLVGDNSSESVREAESQQSDAPDQDDTLRQQISLLHAKWLMTPRHDLRGESPRDVLLARQDFVDYDLHTR
;
A
#
# COMPACT_ATOMS: atom_id res chain seq x y z
N MET A 1 -2.13 -36.97 10.86
CA MET A 1 -0.74 -36.73 10.45
C MET A 1 -0.89 -35.79 9.25
N SER A 2 -0.35 -34.57 9.36
CA SER A 2 -0.76 -33.38 8.59
C SER A 2 0.43 -32.57 8.07
N GLU A 3 1.61 -33.18 8.04
CA GLU A 3 2.84 -32.51 7.63
C GLU A 3 3.07 -32.68 6.13
N ILE A 4 3.47 -31.61 5.47
CA ILE A 4 3.70 -31.54 4.02
C ILE A 4 5.14 -31.11 3.78
N LYS A 5 5.76 -31.64 2.71
CA LYS A 5 7.00 -31.07 2.18
C LYS A 5 6.68 -29.78 1.44
N LEU A 6 7.11 -28.63 1.97
CA LEU A 6 6.96 -27.34 1.29
C LEU A 6 8.29 -26.96 0.60
N ASN A 7 8.22 -26.68 -0.69
CA ASN A 7 9.29 -26.08 -1.48
C ASN A 7 8.90 -24.64 -1.83
N LEU A 8 9.72 -23.68 -1.44
CA LEU A 8 9.58 -22.27 -1.82
C LEU A 8 10.70 -21.91 -2.78
N THR A 9 10.35 -21.34 -3.93
CA THR A 9 11.34 -20.91 -4.93
C THR A 9 11.08 -19.49 -5.38
N ASP A 10 12.11 -18.65 -5.36
CA ASP A 10 12.12 -17.34 -6.00
C ASP A 10 13.14 -17.31 -7.17
N ALA A 11 13.45 -16.12 -7.67
CA ALA A 11 14.39 -15.97 -8.78
C ALA A 11 15.84 -16.29 -8.40
N GLN A 12 16.15 -16.32 -7.09
CA GLN A 12 17.50 -16.39 -6.55
C GLN A 12 17.82 -17.79 -6.02
N HIS A 13 16.85 -18.45 -5.37
CA HIS A 13 17.08 -19.72 -4.70
C HIS A 13 15.80 -20.52 -4.42
N THR A 14 16.00 -21.79 -4.04
CA THR A 14 14.97 -22.68 -3.52
C THR A 14 15.29 -23.04 -2.07
N ILE A 15 14.28 -23.03 -1.21
CA ILE A 15 14.33 -23.59 0.14
C ILE A 15 13.25 -24.64 0.32
N SER A 16 13.51 -25.65 1.16
CA SER A 16 12.49 -26.65 1.50
C SER A 16 12.55 -27.10 2.95
N GLY A 17 11.42 -27.59 3.44
CA GLY A 17 11.25 -28.07 4.81
C GLY A 17 9.95 -28.84 4.96
N ALA A 18 9.86 -29.66 6.01
CA ALA A 18 8.59 -30.23 6.45
C ALA A 18 7.85 -29.18 7.31
N ILE A 19 6.55 -29.01 7.06
CA ILE A 19 5.73 -28.04 7.78
C ILE A 19 4.29 -28.54 7.88
N HIS A 20 3.54 -28.08 8.88
CA HIS A 20 2.12 -28.40 9.00
C HIS A 20 1.31 -27.80 7.83
N GLY A 21 0.35 -28.56 7.30
CA GLY A 21 -0.41 -28.17 6.11
C GLY A 21 -1.17 -26.85 6.23
N SER A 22 -1.68 -26.50 7.42
CA SER A 22 -2.32 -25.19 7.64
C SER A 22 -1.38 -23.99 7.40
N VAL A 23 -0.07 -24.16 7.61
CA VAL A 23 0.89 -23.09 7.31
C VAL A 23 1.10 -22.97 5.80
N VAL A 24 0.99 -24.07 5.06
CA VAL A 24 1.01 -24.03 3.59
C VAL A 24 -0.21 -23.27 3.06
N ASP A 25 -1.40 -23.51 3.60
CA ASP A 25 -2.61 -22.76 3.22
C ASP A 25 -2.45 -21.26 3.51
N ALA A 26 -1.85 -20.90 4.65
CA ALA A 26 -1.54 -19.50 4.98
C ALA A 26 -0.48 -18.88 4.04
N CYS A 27 0.53 -19.66 3.61
CA CYS A 27 1.50 -19.21 2.60
C CYS A 27 0.80 -18.93 1.27
N ILE A 28 -0.15 -19.78 0.86
CA ILE A 28 -0.93 -19.60 -0.36
C ILE A 28 -1.80 -18.34 -0.23
N ALA A 29 -2.48 -18.14 0.89
CA ALA A 29 -3.24 -16.93 1.15
C ALA A 29 -2.37 -15.65 1.08
N ALA A 30 -1.14 -15.72 1.60
CA ALA A 30 -0.16 -14.64 1.54
C ALA A 30 0.27 -14.24 0.12
N LEU A 31 0.07 -15.10 -0.89
CA LEU A 31 0.32 -14.76 -2.29
C LEU A 31 -0.62 -13.68 -2.83
N SER A 32 -1.73 -13.38 -2.13
CA SER A 32 -2.59 -12.22 -2.41
C SER A 32 -1.84 -10.88 -2.28
N ALA A 33 -0.77 -10.84 -1.49
CA ALA A 33 0.14 -9.72 -1.42
C ALA A 33 1.12 -9.66 -2.60
N GLU A 34 1.00 -10.53 -3.60
CA GLU A 34 1.85 -10.54 -4.80
C GLU A 34 3.37 -10.56 -4.52
N PRO A 35 3.87 -11.37 -3.56
CA PRO A 35 5.31 -11.42 -3.29
C PRO A 35 6.10 -11.97 -4.48
N GLU A 36 7.25 -11.38 -4.77
CA GLU A 36 8.21 -11.83 -5.79
C GLU A 36 9.44 -12.52 -5.17
N THR A 37 9.66 -12.35 -3.86
CA THR A 37 10.77 -12.97 -3.12
C THR A 37 10.29 -13.76 -1.90
N ILE A 38 11.09 -14.72 -1.45
CA ILE A 38 10.78 -15.49 -0.23
C ILE A 38 10.65 -14.57 0.99
N ASN A 39 11.46 -13.52 1.08
CA ASN A 39 11.40 -12.54 2.18
C ASN A 39 10.09 -11.73 2.15
N GLU A 40 9.61 -11.36 0.95
CA GLU A 40 8.31 -10.70 0.80
C GLU A 40 7.16 -11.63 1.17
N LEU A 41 7.24 -12.92 0.80
CA LEU A 41 6.27 -13.94 1.20
C LEU A 41 6.24 -14.08 2.73
N GLU A 42 7.41 -14.13 3.37
CA GLU A 42 7.54 -14.17 4.83
C GLU A 42 6.87 -12.95 5.49
N ALA A 43 7.14 -11.75 4.98
CA ALA A 43 6.52 -10.51 5.49
C ALA A 43 4.99 -10.51 5.29
N ALA A 44 4.51 -11.00 4.13
CA ALA A 44 3.09 -11.09 3.83
C ALA A 44 2.36 -12.14 4.68
N LEU A 45 3.04 -13.23 5.05
CA LEU A 45 2.51 -14.30 5.89
C LEU A 45 2.04 -13.79 7.25
N ALA A 46 2.65 -12.72 7.77
CA ALA A 46 2.27 -12.10 9.05
C ALA A 46 0.80 -11.63 9.11
N ARG A 47 0.14 -11.42 7.96
CA ARG A 47 -1.31 -11.14 7.89
C ARG A 47 -2.18 -12.32 8.35
N TYR A 48 -1.71 -13.54 8.12
CA TYR A 48 -2.47 -14.77 8.35
C TYR A 48 -1.95 -15.56 9.54
N ASN A 49 -0.64 -15.46 9.80
CA ASN A 49 0.01 -16.13 10.90
C ASN A 49 0.94 -15.15 11.61
N LYS A 50 0.48 -14.63 12.76
CA LYS A 50 1.26 -13.72 13.58
C LYS A 50 2.52 -14.43 14.10
N PRO A 51 3.72 -13.87 13.89
CA PRO A 51 4.95 -14.47 14.37
C PRO A 51 4.95 -14.66 15.89
N ALA A 52 5.37 -15.84 16.34
CA ALA A 52 5.61 -16.13 17.75
C ALA A 52 6.99 -15.57 18.17
N GLY A 53 7.08 -14.25 18.37
CA GLY A 53 8.35 -13.56 18.63
C GLY A 53 9.20 -13.38 17.36
N ASP A 54 10.53 -13.42 17.50
CA ASP A 54 11.50 -13.21 16.40
C ASP A 54 11.78 -14.49 15.58
N ILE A 55 10.89 -15.49 15.64
CA ILE A 55 11.07 -16.76 14.94
C ILE A 55 10.66 -16.59 13.48
N ASN A 56 11.65 -16.67 12.58
CA ASN A 56 11.40 -16.75 11.14
C ASN A 56 10.64 -18.07 10.81
N PRO A 57 9.47 -18.02 10.14
CA PRO A 57 8.64 -19.20 9.84
C PRO A 57 9.33 -20.21 8.93
N PHE A 58 10.38 -19.81 8.22
CA PHE A 58 11.19 -20.64 7.33
C PHE A 58 12.63 -20.80 7.85
N GLY A 59 12.93 -20.38 9.09
CA GLY A 59 14.30 -20.36 9.62
C GLY A 59 14.98 -21.74 9.70
N TRP A 60 14.20 -22.82 9.72
CA TRP A 60 14.69 -24.20 9.70
C TRP A 60 14.71 -24.85 8.31
N PHE A 61 14.27 -24.13 7.28
CA PHE A 61 14.27 -24.65 5.90
C PHE A 61 15.70 -24.68 5.37
N ARG A 62 15.99 -25.67 4.53
CA ARG A 62 17.32 -25.85 3.93
C ARG A 62 17.33 -25.28 2.52
N LYS A 63 18.45 -24.69 2.13
CA LYS A 63 18.68 -24.26 0.74
C LYS A 63 19.01 -25.45 -0.14
N HIS A 64 18.40 -25.50 -1.33
CA HIS A 64 18.61 -26.55 -2.32
C HIS A 64 18.89 -25.95 -3.70
N PRO A 65 19.66 -26.64 -4.57
CA PRO A 65 19.87 -26.20 -5.95
C PRO A 65 18.62 -26.37 -6.85
N GLY A 66 17.57 -27.00 -6.34
CA GLY A 66 16.27 -27.20 -6.99
C GLY A 66 15.25 -27.69 -5.97
N ILE A 67 14.07 -28.10 -6.43
CA ILE A 67 13.03 -28.64 -5.54
C ILE A 67 13.45 -29.98 -4.93
N ASP A 68 13.12 -30.19 -3.66
CA ASP A 68 13.13 -31.48 -3.00
C ASP A 68 11.82 -32.22 -3.32
N LYS A 69 11.91 -33.29 -4.11
CA LYS A 69 10.76 -34.07 -4.60
C LYS A 69 10.26 -35.12 -3.61
N GLU A 70 10.97 -35.35 -2.50
CA GLU A 70 10.55 -36.34 -1.52
C GLU A 70 9.26 -35.86 -0.84
N SER A 71 8.15 -36.55 -1.14
CA SER A 71 6.88 -36.33 -0.45
C SER A 71 7.04 -36.61 1.04
N TRP A 72 6.40 -35.79 1.87
CA TRP A 72 6.28 -36.10 3.28
C TRP A 72 4.97 -36.82 3.56
N ASP A 73 4.62 -36.95 4.84
CA ASP A 73 3.41 -37.59 5.36
C ASP A 73 2.13 -37.30 4.55
N ALA A 74 1.73 -36.03 4.43
CA ALA A 74 0.53 -35.61 3.71
C ALA A 74 0.79 -35.12 2.27
N GLY A 75 2.02 -35.28 1.77
CA GLY A 75 2.39 -34.97 0.38
C GLY A 75 3.44 -33.87 0.21
N ILE A 76 3.39 -33.18 -0.93
CA ILE A 76 4.34 -32.15 -1.36
C ILE A 76 3.61 -30.95 -1.98
N VAL A 77 4.11 -29.75 -1.69
CA VAL A 77 3.67 -28.50 -2.31
C VAL A 77 4.89 -27.70 -2.74
N VAL A 78 4.83 -27.14 -3.94
CA VAL A 78 5.81 -26.21 -4.50
C VAL A 78 5.13 -24.87 -4.74
N ILE A 79 5.69 -23.80 -4.18
CA ILE A 79 5.32 -22.42 -4.48
C ILE A 79 6.51 -21.77 -5.19
N ASP A 80 6.32 -21.48 -6.48
CA ASP A 80 7.33 -20.83 -7.33
C ASP A 80 6.91 -19.39 -7.60
N LEU A 81 7.47 -18.45 -6.83
CA LEU A 81 7.16 -17.02 -6.91
C LEU A 81 7.56 -16.43 -8.26
N ALA A 82 8.73 -16.83 -8.78
CA ALA A 82 9.25 -16.33 -10.04
C ALA A 82 8.43 -16.80 -11.25
N ALA A 83 7.87 -18.02 -11.19
CA ALA A 83 6.99 -18.56 -12.22
C ALA A 83 5.50 -18.23 -11.98
N ARG A 84 5.11 -17.88 -10.75
CA ARG A 84 3.73 -17.86 -10.25
C ARG A 84 2.98 -19.15 -10.54
N ILE A 85 3.54 -20.22 -9.99
CA ILE A 85 2.98 -21.56 -10.03
C ILE A 85 2.86 -22.07 -8.59
N ILE A 86 1.73 -22.68 -8.29
CA ILE A 86 1.50 -23.53 -7.14
C ILE A 86 1.30 -24.93 -7.69
N ALA A 87 2.19 -25.86 -7.34
CA ALA A 87 2.05 -27.26 -7.69
C ALA A 87 1.89 -28.09 -6.44
N PHE A 88 0.94 -29.01 -6.42
CA PHE A 88 0.63 -29.79 -5.23
C PHE A 88 0.27 -31.23 -5.56
N GLU A 89 0.82 -32.14 -4.77
CA GLU A 89 0.42 -33.54 -4.68
C GLU A 89 0.21 -33.82 -3.19
N SER A 90 -0.94 -33.35 -2.67
CA SER A 90 -1.26 -33.35 -1.24
C SER A 90 -2.60 -34.00 -0.96
N THR A 91 -2.68 -34.74 0.14
CA THR A 91 -3.92 -35.30 0.68
C THR A 91 -4.52 -34.42 1.78
N TYR A 92 -3.79 -33.40 2.27
CA TYR A 92 -4.23 -32.51 3.33
C TYR A 92 -5.22 -31.44 2.84
N SER A 93 -4.84 -30.70 1.81
CA SER A 93 -5.66 -29.63 1.22
C SER A 93 -5.50 -29.58 -0.30
N ARG A 94 -6.51 -29.03 -0.97
CA ARG A 94 -6.48 -28.73 -2.42
C ARG A 94 -6.60 -27.22 -2.57
N PRO A 95 -5.46 -26.50 -2.64
CA PRO A 95 -5.50 -25.05 -2.70
C PRO A 95 -6.13 -24.56 -4.00
N GLY A 96 -6.76 -23.39 -3.94
CA GLY A 96 -7.41 -22.75 -5.07
C GLY A 96 -7.07 -21.26 -5.17
N PRO A 97 -7.52 -20.58 -6.23
CA PRO A 97 -7.23 -19.16 -6.45
C PRO A 97 -7.94 -18.23 -5.45
N GLN A 98 -8.88 -18.75 -4.66
CA GLN A 98 -9.58 -18.03 -3.60
C GLN A 98 -9.98 -19.00 -2.50
N GLY A 99 -10.13 -18.51 -1.28
CA GLY A 99 -10.53 -19.31 -0.14
C GLY A 99 -10.49 -18.51 1.15
N GLU A 100 -10.46 -19.22 2.26
CA GLU A 100 -10.28 -18.66 3.59
C GLU A 100 -9.23 -19.46 4.37
N VAL A 101 -8.58 -18.79 5.31
CA VAL A 101 -7.69 -19.42 6.29
C VAL A 101 -8.01 -18.87 7.67
N HIS A 102 -7.91 -19.70 8.70
CA HIS A 102 -8.05 -19.22 10.08
C HIS A 102 -6.81 -18.43 10.49
N TYR A 103 -7.03 -17.22 10.99
CA TYR A 103 -5.96 -16.39 11.53
C TYR A 103 -5.29 -17.08 12.71
N HIS A 104 -3.96 -17.12 12.72
CA HIS A 104 -3.18 -17.65 13.83
C HIS A 104 -2.55 -16.49 14.61
N ASP A 105 -2.78 -16.42 15.92
CA ASP A 105 -2.37 -15.29 16.77
C ASP A 105 -0.92 -15.39 17.31
N GLY A 106 -0.19 -16.39 16.83
CA GLY A 106 1.15 -16.76 17.25
C GLY A 106 1.17 -17.85 18.33
N VAL A 107 0.02 -18.16 18.93
CA VAL A 107 -0.12 -19.23 19.93
C VAL A 107 -1.00 -20.36 19.37
N CYS A 108 -2.16 -20.01 18.81
CA CYS A 108 -3.05 -20.97 18.18
C CYS A 108 -3.84 -20.38 17.01
N ALA A 109 -4.51 -21.25 16.26
CA ALA A 109 -5.53 -20.82 15.32
C ALA A 109 -6.71 -20.22 16.08
N THR A 110 -7.23 -19.11 15.58
CA THR A 110 -8.41 -18.41 16.10
C THR A 110 -9.64 -18.77 15.27
N ASP A 111 -10.84 -18.46 15.76
CA ASP A 111 -12.09 -18.63 15.01
C ASP A 111 -12.30 -17.54 13.93
N THR A 112 -11.32 -16.64 13.74
CA THR A 112 -11.40 -15.56 12.74
C THR A 112 -10.92 -16.08 11.39
N SER A 113 -11.83 -16.24 10.44
CA SER A 113 -11.49 -16.51 9.03
C SER A 113 -11.01 -15.25 8.34
N ILE A 114 -9.87 -15.34 7.65
CA ILE A 114 -9.39 -14.32 6.72
C ILE A 114 -9.51 -14.88 5.31
N PHE A 115 -10.32 -14.24 4.49
CA PHE A 115 -10.47 -14.60 3.09
C PHE A 115 -9.27 -14.12 2.26
N TYR A 116 -8.97 -14.84 1.19
CA TYR A 116 -7.96 -14.46 0.22
C TYR A 116 -8.46 -14.70 -1.19
N ARG A 117 -7.87 -13.95 -2.12
CA ARG A 117 -7.98 -14.14 -3.57
C ARG A 117 -6.61 -13.88 -4.16
N LEU A 118 -6.19 -14.73 -5.09
CA LEU A 118 -4.95 -14.58 -5.82
C LEU A 118 -5.22 -13.88 -7.15
N PRO A 119 -4.25 -13.12 -7.69
CA PRO A 119 -4.34 -12.65 -9.06
C PRO A 119 -4.45 -13.82 -10.05
N ASN A 120 -5.12 -13.59 -11.18
CA ASN A 120 -5.37 -14.61 -12.20
C ASN A 120 -4.10 -15.13 -12.89
N ASP A 121 -2.93 -14.52 -12.64
CA ASP A 121 -1.65 -14.94 -13.20
C ASP A 121 -0.99 -16.10 -12.43
N TRP A 122 -1.57 -16.55 -11.32
CA TRP A 122 -1.16 -17.77 -10.63
C TRP A 122 -1.70 -19.02 -11.32
N LEU A 123 -0.83 -19.99 -11.64
CA LEU A 123 -1.25 -21.32 -12.06
C LEU A 123 -1.29 -22.28 -10.90
N PHE A 124 -2.31 -23.14 -10.91
CA PHE A 124 -2.45 -24.27 -10.00
C PHE A 124 -2.26 -25.55 -10.80
N LEU A 125 -1.29 -26.35 -10.40
CA LEU A 125 -0.97 -27.64 -11.01
C LEU A 125 -1.16 -28.75 -9.98
N ASP A 126 -1.75 -29.86 -10.42
CA ASP A 126 -2.01 -31.05 -9.60
C ASP A 126 -0.88 -32.09 -9.66
N SER A 127 0.27 -31.72 -10.25
CA SER A 127 1.41 -32.61 -10.43
C SER A 127 2.74 -31.88 -10.41
N ILE A 128 3.72 -32.47 -9.74
CA ILE A 128 5.10 -31.99 -9.69
C ILE A 128 5.79 -32.15 -11.05
N ASP A 129 5.44 -33.18 -11.82
CA ASP A 129 6.00 -33.37 -13.18
C ASP A 129 5.54 -32.27 -14.15
N GLN A 130 4.26 -31.86 -14.08
CA GLN A 130 3.75 -30.73 -14.86
C GLN A 130 4.47 -29.43 -14.49
N TYR A 131 4.75 -29.21 -13.21
CA TYR A 131 5.51 -28.06 -12.73
C TYR A 131 6.90 -27.98 -13.36
N GLU A 132 7.63 -29.09 -13.42
CA GLU A 132 8.97 -29.11 -14.02
C GLU A 132 8.97 -28.74 -15.50
N GLY A 133 7.96 -29.19 -16.24
CA GLY A 133 7.78 -28.84 -17.65
C GLY A 133 7.44 -27.36 -17.89
N LEU A 134 6.76 -26.71 -16.94
CA LEU A 134 6.19 -25.37 -17.12
C LEU A 134 7.00 -24.24 -16.47
N ARG A 135 7.80 -24.51 -15.43
CA ARG A 135 8.46 -23.45 -14.64
C ARG A 135 9.39 -22.57 -15.47
N ASP A 136 10.22 -23.15 -16.33
CA ASP A 136 11.23 -22.38 -17.08
C ASP A 136 10.63 -21.56 -18.23
N PRO A 137 9.72 -22.10 -19.06
CA PRO A 137 8.97 -21.28 -20.01
C PRO A 137 8.27 -20.10 -19.35
N ARG A 138 7.59 -20.32 -18.23
CA ARG A 138 6.82 -19.29 -17.54
C ARG A 138 7.70 -18.22 -16.90
N ARG A 139 8.83 -18.61 -16.30
CA ARG A 139 9.85 -17.65 -15.82
C ARG A 139 10.45 -16.82 -16.95
N ARG A 140 10.65 -17.39 -18.15
CA ARG A 140 11.12 -16.62 -19.31
C ARG A 140 10.07 -15.61 -19.77
N GLU A 141 8.82 -16.03 -19.86
CA GLU A 141 7.68 -15.17 -20.20
C GLU A 141 7.56 -14.01 -19.20
N ARG A 142 7.53 -14.29 -17.89
CA ARG A 142 7.46 -13.25 -16.85
C ARG A 142 8.67 -12.33 -16.86
N ARG A 143 9.87 -12.83 -17.12
CA ARG A 143 11.06 -11.96 -17.28
C ARG A 143 10.96 -11.04 -18.50
N SER A 144 10.27 -11.47 -19.56
CA SER A 144 10.03 -10.62 -20.73
C SER A 144 8.97 -9.53 -20.47
N THR A 145 8.09 -9.75 -19.50
CA THR A 145 7.08 -8.79 -19.05
C THR A 145 7.14 -8.63 -17.53
N PRO A 146 8.11 -7.87 -17.00
CA PRO A 146 8.28 -7.73 -15.56
C PRO A 146 6.97 -7.31 -14.87
N PRO A 147 6.65 -7.80 -13.68
CA PRO A 147 5.47 -7.34 -12.94
C PRO A 147 5.57 -5.83 -12.71
N LEU A 148 4.46 -5.12 -12.91
CA LEU A 148 4.36 -3.71 -12.57
C LEU A 148 4.02 -3.63 -11.08
N ASP A 149 4.97 -3.16 -10.26
CA ASP A 149 4.68 -2.84 -8.87
C ASP A 149 3.89 -1.53 -8.81
N THR A 150 2.57 -1.67 -8.85
CA THR A 150 1.65 -0.53 -8.81
C THR A 150 1.64 0.13 -7.44
N ARG A 151 2.02 -0.57 -6.36
CA ARG A 151 1.89 -0.04 -4.99
C ARG A 151 2.88 1.07 -4.71
N THR A 152 4.14 0.89 -5.14
CA THR A 152 5.17 1.93 -4.99
C THR A 152 4.86 3.19 -5.80
N ILE A 153 4.06 3.05 -6.86
CA ILE A 153 3.63 4.19 -7.68
C ILE A 153 2.39 4.86 -7.06
N LEU A 154 1.37 4.08 -6.73
CA LEU A 154 0.08 4.56 -6.25
C LEU A 154 0.12 5.09 -4.81
N TYR A 155 0.99 4.53 -3.96
CA TYR A 155 1.07 4.86 -2.54
C TYR A 155 2.47 5.25 -2.07
N GLY A 156 3.45 5.25 -2.98
CA GLY A 156 4.82 5.54 -2.63
C GLY A 156 5.27 6.95 -3.01
N ARG A 157 6.57 7.06 -3.24
CA ARG A 157 7.27 8.33 -3.48
C ARG A 157 6.74 9.09 -4.69
N SER A 158 6.33 8.39 -5.76
CA SER A 158 5.80 8.99 -6.98
C SER A 158 4.55 9.85 -6.72
N LEU A 159 3.65 9.41 -5.84
CA LEU A 159 2.47 10.17 -5.44
C LEU A 159 2.89 11.42 -4.66
N LEU A 160 3.76 11.27 -3.66
CA LEU A 160 4.22 12.37 -2.81
C LEU A 160 4.93 13.46 -3.61
N GLU A 161 5.83 13.08 -4.52
CA GLU A 161 6.54 14.03 -5.40
C GLU A 161 5.58 14.79 -6.31
N PHE A 162 4.53 14.13 -6.81
CA PHE A 162 3.50 14.80 -7.59
C PHE A 162 2.70 15.79 -6.77
N ILE A 163 2.24 15.40 -5.58
CA ILE A 163 1.49 16.29 -4.68
C ILE A 163 2.31 17.55 -4.39
N VAL A 164 3.59 17.41 -4.01
CA VAL A 164 4.48 18.54 -3.72
C VAL A 164 4.63 19.46 -4.93
N ARG A 165 4.94 18.90 -6.11
CA ARG A 165 5.15 19.67 -7.34
C ARG A 165 3.91 20.46 -7.75
N GLU A 166 2.74 19.83 -7.69
CA GLU A 166 1.49 20.47 -8.09
C GLU A 166 1.02 21.51 -7.06
N SER A 167 1.21 21.25 -5.77
CA SER A 167 0.93 22.21 -4.69
C SER A 167 1.78 23.47 -4.84
N TRP A 168 3.07 23.34 -5.14
CA TRP A 168 3.91 24.49 -5.45
C TRP A 168 3.44 25.25 -6.69
N SER A 169 3.02 24.56 -7.74
CA SER A 169 2.53 25.20 -8.96
C SER A 169 1.25 26.03 -8.71
N LEU A 170 0.33 25.52 -7.88
CA LEU A 170 -0.87 26.25 -7.47
C LEU A 170 -0.54 27.52 -6.68
N ASN A 171 0.40 27.44 -5.73
CA ASN A 171 0.80 28.60 -4.94
C ASN A 171 1.43 29.71 -5.79
N HIS A 172 2.21 29.36 -6.82
CA HIS A 172 2.81 30.36 -7.72
C HIS A 172 1.74 31.04 -8.60
N GLN A 173 0.72 30.30 -9.07
CA GLN A 173 -0.35 30.88 -9.88
C GLN A 173 -1.18 31.88 -9.07
N SER A 174 -1.51 31.56 -7.82
CA SER A 174 -2.23 32.47 -6.91
C SER A 174 -1.44 33.75 -6.64
N ALA A 175 -0.11 33.67 -6.48
CA ALA A 175 0.74 34.85 -6.28
C ALA A 175 0.74 35.77 -7.52
N THR A 176 0.80 35.20 -8.72
CA THR A 176 0.77 36.00 -9.96
C THR A 176 -0.61 36.60 -10.27
N ALA A 177 -1.69 35.93 -9.87
CA ALA A 177 -3.05 36.43 -10.09
C ALA A 177 -3.36 37.65 -9.21
N HIS A 178 -2.78 37.73 -8.01
CA HIS A 178 -3.02 38.84 -7.09
C HIS A 178 -2.21 40.10 -7.41
N ASP A 179 -1.08 39.96 -8.11
CA ASP A 179 -0.20 41.07 -8.49
C ASP A 179 -0.59 41.72 -9.84
N GLY A 180 -1.37 41.02 -10.66
CA GLY A 180 -1.86 41.51 -11.96
C GLY A 180 -2.85 42.68 -11.89
N ASP A 181 -3.54 42.86 -10.76
CA ASP A 181 -4.42 44.02 -10.52
C ASP A 181 -3.65 45.24 -9.96
N ALA A 182 -2.46 45.02 -9.37
CA ALA A 182 -1.59 46.11 -8.90
C ALA A 182 -0.66 46.64 -10.01
N ILE A 183 -0.27 45.81 -10.98
CA ILE A 183 0.70 46.20 -12.02
C ILE A 183 0.10 47.17 -13.07
N VAL A 184 -1.22 47.19 -13.28
CA VAL A 184 -1.87 48.21 -14.14
C VAL A 184 -1.81 49.61 -13.51
N GLU A 185 -1.60 49.72 -12.19
CA GLU A 185 -1.46 51.01 -11.49
C GLU A 185 0.00 51.41 -11.24
N VAL A 186 0.94 50.44 -11.23
CA VAL A 186 2.37 50.68 -10.99
C VAL A 186 3.17 50.99 -12.27
N GLU A 187 2.76 50.52 -13.45
CA GLU A 187 3.36 50.95 -14.73
C GLU A 187 3.08 52.43 -15.08
N ARG A 188 2.13 53.08 -14.38
CA ARG A 188 1.96 54.55 -14.42
C ARG A 188 2.90 55.32 -13.49
N SER A 189 3.57 54.66 -12.53
CA SER A 189 4.41 55.32 -11.53
C SER A 189 5.92 55.10 -11.70
N LEU A 190 6.37 54.13 -12.50
CA LEU A 190 7.79 53.72 -12.56
C LEU A 190 8.65 54.31 -13.69
N THR A 191 8.22 55.42 -14.34
CA THR A 191 9.13 56.25 -15.16
C THR A 191 9.92 57.31 -14.35
N ALA A 192 9.90 57.27 -13.02
CA ALA A 192 10.68 58.18 -12.20
C ALA A 192 11.40 57.42 -11.08
N HIS A 193 12.72 57.64 -10.98
CA HIS A 193 13.61 57.24 -9.90
C HIS A 193 14.26 55.85 -10.01
N SER A 194 15.24 55.75 -10.91
CA SER A 194 16.38 54.84 -10.72
C SER A 194 17.45 55.54 -9.86
N GLY A 195 17.60 55.07 -8.63
CA GLY A 195 18.67 55.44 -7.70
C GLY A 195 19.25 54.19 -7.06
N GLU A 196 20.56 54.11 -7.06
CA GLU A 196 21.43 52.95 -6.90
C GLU A 196 21.72 52.50 -5.44
N LEU A 197 22.27 51.28 -5.30
CA LEU A 197 23.07 50.67 -4.19
C LEU A 197 22.32 49.96 -3.03
N PRO A 198 23.01 49.11 -2.22
CA PRO A 198 23.88 47.97 -2.57
C PRO A 198 23.67 46.70 -1.69
N LEU A 199 24.35 45.64 -2.11
CA LEU A 199 24.59 44.32 -1.50
C LEU A 199 24.95 44.32 0.00
N ALA A 200 24.36 43.41 0.79
CA ALA A 200 24.97 42.89 2.02
C ALA A 200 24.54 41.44 2.34
N LYS A 201 25.54 40.64 2.76
CA LYS A 201 25.51 39.24 3.23
C LYS A 201 25.19 39.14 4.73
N ALA A 202 24.50 38.07 5.15
CA ALA A 202 24.76 37.26 6.37
C ALA A 202 23.81 36.04 6.33
N ALA A 203 24.23 34.77 6.30
CA ALA A 203 24.99 33.96 7.25
C ALA A 203 24.21 33.56 8.53
N GLY A 204 23.72 32.31 8.54
CA GLY A 204 23.77 31.38 9.67
C GLY A 204 22.63 31.39 10.69
N MET A 205 21.95 30.24 10.86
CA MET A 205 21.48 29.76 12.18
C MET A 205 21.04 28.28 12.11
N SER A 206 21.41 27.55 13.16
CA SER A 206 21.21 26.11 13.41
C SER A 206 19.92 25.88 14.22
N PRO A 207 19.25 24.71 14.16
CA PRO A 207 18.03 24.45 14.94
C PRO A 207 18.30 23.59 16.18
N ALA A 208 17.70 23.97 17.31
CA ALA A 208 17.51 23.09 18.47
C ALA A 208 16.28 23.55 19.26
N ILE A 209 15.18 22.79 19.21
CA ILE A 209 14.12 22.85 20.23
C ILE A 209 13.64 21.41 20.48
N ALA A 210 13.87 20.95 21.72
CA ALA A 210 13.34 19.72 22.27
C ALA A 210 11.97 20.01 22.93
N ASN A 211 10.98 19.15 22.65
CA ASN A 211 9.65 19.25 23.23
C ASN A 211 9.59 18.68 24.64
N SER A 212 8.95 19.44 25.53
CA SER A 212 8.64 19.11 26.92
C SER A 212 7.26 18.47 27.02
N LEU A 213 7.19 17.33 27.72
CA LEU A 213 5.97 16.58 28.06
C LEU A 213 5.44 17.04 29.43
N GLY A 214 4.26 17.63 29.45
CA GLY A 214 3.34 17.66 30.60
C GLY A 214 2.04 17.01 30.15
N GLY A 215 1.34 16.15 30.89
CA GLY A 215 1.26 16.01 32.35
C GLY A 215 0.06 16.79 32.88
N HIS A 216 -1.16 16.23 32.82
CA HIS A 216 -2.09 16.22 33.95
C HIS A 216 -3.41 15.48 33.67
N GLN A 217 -4.05 15.18 34.80
CA GLN A 217 -5.05 14.19 35.19
C GLN A 217 -6.51 14.57 34.89
N PRO A 218 -7.47 13.67 35.17
CA PRO A 218 -8.87 13.75 34.74
C PRO A 218 -9.76 14.51 35.73
N MET A 219 -10.95 14.90 35.27
CA MET A 219 -12.03 15.38 36.12
C MET A 219 -13.37 14.76 35.69
N ALA A 220 -14.16 14.48 36.72
CA ALA A 220 -15.43 13.80 36.72
C ALA A 220 -16.63 14.75 36.59
N GLU A 221 -17.79 14.12 36.42
CA GLU A 221 -19.08 14.45 37.03
C GLU A 221 -19.89 15.70 36.61
N THR A 222 -21.09 15.38 36.08
CA THR A 222 -22.43 15.86 36.49
C THR A 222 -22.82 17.29 36.14
N LEU A 223 -23.89 17.45 35.34
CA LEU A 223 -25.21 17.93 35.82
C LEU A 223 -26.19 18.18 34.67
N VAL A 224 -27.40 17.66 34.89
CA VAL A 224 -28.65 17.95 34.21
C VAL A 224 -29.09 19.37 34.57
N GLY A 225 -29.46 20.16 33.56
CA GLY A 225 -30.00 21.52 33.74
C GLY A 225 -30.91 21.88 32.57
N ASP A 226 -32.21 21.72 32.82
CA ASP A 226 -33.34 22.19 32.01
C ASP A 226 -33.46 23.72 32.15
N ASN A 227 -33.67 24.44 31.04
CA ASN A 227 -34.19 25.82 31.05
C ASN A 227 -34.63 26.29 29.65
N SER A 228 -35.93 26.17 29.40
CA SER A 228 -36.84 27.23 28.97
C SER A 228 -36.29 28.53 28.37
N SER A 229 -36.76 28.80 27.15
CA SER A 229 -37.35 30.08 26.72
C SER A 229 -36.48 31.34 26.77
N GLU A 230 -35.91 31.73 25.62
CA GLU A 230 -35.63 33.15 25.36
C GLU A 230 -35.81 33.51 23.88
N SER A 231 -36.85 34.30 23.63
CA SER A 231 -37.16 34.99 22.39
C SER A 231 -36.18 36.17 22.22
N VAL A 232 -35.22 36.06 21.31
CA VAL A 232 -34.29 37.17 20.99
C VAL A 232 -34.10 37.29 19.48
N ARG A 233 -34.77 38.30 18.93
CA ARG A 233 -34.36 39.23 17.85
C ARG A 233 -33.52 38.64 16.71
N GLU A 234 -34.18 38.48 15.57
CA GLU A 234 -33.61 38.48 14.21
C GLU A 234 -32.84 39.79 13.98
N ALA A 235 -31.58 39.82 14.42
CA ALA A 235 -30.58 40.70 13.84
C ALA A 235 -30.02 39.96 12.64
N GLU A 236 -30.27 40.50 11.44
CA GLU A 236 -29.71 40.07 10.17
C GLU A 236 -28.17 40.03 10.30
N SER A 237 -27.67 38.87 10.71
CA SER A 237 -26.28 38.47 10.54
C SER A 237 -26.02 38.56 9.05
N GLN A 238 -25.33 39.61 8.64
CA GLN A 238 -24.63 39.67 7.36
C GLN A 238 -23.56 38.58 7.41
N GLN A 239 -24.00 37.34 7.21
CA GLN A 239 -23.19 36.16 7.04
C GLN A 239 -22.33 36.47 5.82
N SER A 240 -21.06 36.75 6.06
CA SER A 240 -20.08 36.98 5.01
C SER A 240 -20.10 35.77 4.08
N ASP A 241 -20.60 35.93 2.85
CA ASP A 241 -20.62 34.93 1.76
C ASP A 241 -19.21 34.57 1.24
N ALA A 242 -18.15 34.95 1.96
CA ALA A 242 -16.81 34.49 1.65
C ALA A 242 -16.75 32.97 1.85
N PRO A 243 -16.33 32.20 0.83
CA PRO A 243 -16.21 30.76 0.95
C PRO A 243 -15.28 30.42 2.12
N ASP A 244 -15.67 29.42 2.90
CA ASP A 244 -14.83 28.89 3.98
C ASP A 244 -13.46 28.51 3.40
N GLN A 245 -12.39 28.94 4.06
CA GLN A 245 -11.03 28.61 3.64
C GLN A 245 -10.84 27.09 3.63
N ASP A 246 -11.53 26.35 4.51
CA ASP A 246 -11.50 24.89 4.52
C ASP A 246 -12.12 24.30 3.25
N ASP A 247 -13.24 24.85 2.76
CA ASP A 247 -13.87 24.41 1.52
C ASP A 247 -12.97 24.63 0.30
N THR A 248 -12.27 25.77 0.27
CA THR A 248 -11.31 26.09 -0.80
C THR A 248 -10.15 25.09 -0.81
N LEU A 249 -9.58 24.76 0.37
CA LEU A 249 -8.50 23.80 0.50
C LEU A 249 -8.95 22.38 0.09
N ARG A 250 -10.13 21.95 0.55
CA ARG A 250 -10.71 20.65 0.17
C ARG A 250 -10.90 20.55 -1.35
N GLN A 251 -11.37 21.61 -1.99
CA GLN A 251 -11.55 21.65 -3.44
C GLN A 251 -10.19 21.53 -4.17
N GLN A 252 -9.15 22.21 -3.70
CA GLN A 252 -7.80 22.10 -4.26
C GLN A 252 -7.24 20.68 -4.12
N ILE A 253 -7.36 20.07 -2.94
CA ILE A 253 -6.91 18.68 -2.71
C ILE A 253 -7.65 17.71 -3.63
N SER A 254 -8.97 17.88 -3.78
CA SER A 254 -9.77 17.06 -4.70
C SER A 254 -9.32 17.19 -6.15
N LEU A 255 -9.04 18.41 -6.61
CA LEU A 255 -8.51 18.65 -7.97
C LEU A 255 -7.14 18.03 -8.17
N LEU A 256 -6.23 18.13 -7.19
CA LEU A 256 -4.92 17.49 -7.24
C LEU A 256 -5.03 15.97 -7.33
N HIS A 257 -5.91 15.38 -6.52
CA HIS A 257 -6.13 13.94 -6.53
C HIS A 257 -6.77 13.46 -7.85
N ALA A 258 -7.77 14.19 -8.37
CA ALA A 258 -8.35 13.90 -9.67
C ALA A 258 -7.30 14.01 -10.80
N LYS A 259 -6.46 15.05 -10.77
CA LYS A 259 -5.37 15.22 -11.73
C LYS A 259 -4.38 14.05 -11.64
N TRP A 260 -3.99 13.64 -10.44
CA TRP A 260 -3.13 12.46 -10.24
C TRP A 260 -3.75 11.22 -10.88
N LEU A 261 -5.00 10.92 -10.53
CA LEU A 261 -5.68 9.71 -10.97
C LEU A 261 -5.87 9.63 -12.49
N MET A 262 -6.07 10.77 -13.14
CA MET A 262 -6.38 10.84 -14.57
C MET A 262 -5.17 11.07 -15.47
N THR A 263 -3.99 11.35 -14.93
CA THR A 263 -2.80 11.65 -15.73
C THR A 263 -2.04 10.37 -16.08
N PRO A 264 -1.90 10.00 -17.37
CA PRO A 264 -1.04 8.90 -17.81
C PRO A 264 0.39 9.02 -17.30
N ARG A 265 0.99 7.92 -16.86
CA ARG A 265 2.36 7.94 -16.34
C ARG A 265 3.24 6.91 -17.01
N HIS A 266 4.48 7.30 -17.32
CA HIS A 266 5.46 6.41 -17.92
C HIS A 266 5.82 5.22 -16.99
N ASP A 267 5.89 5.46 -15.67
CA ASP A 267 6.12 4.40 -14.67
C ASP A 267 4.95 3.39 -14.62
N LEU A 268 3.76 3.75 -15.10
CA LEU A 268 2.60 2.88 -15.31
C LEU A 268 2.42 2.48 -16.79
N ARG A 269 3.50 2.44 -17.59
CA ARG A 269 3.48 2.06 -19.02
C ARG A 269 2.55 2.93 -19.88
N GLY A 270 2.33 4.17 -19.46
CA GLY A 270 1.44 5.12 -20.15
C GLY A 270 -0.02 5.00 -19.74
N GLU A 271 -0.37 4.17 -18.76
CA GLU A 271 -1.72 4.12 -18.18
C GLU A 271 -1.87 5.19 -17.08
N SER A 272 -3.11 5.61 -16.83
CA SER A 272 -3.41 6.47 -15.69
C SER A 272 -3.52 5.64 -14.41
N PRO A 273 -3.20 6.19 -13.22
CA PRO A 273 -3.42 5.50 -11.95
C PRO A 273 -4.85 4.96 -11.79
N ARG A 274 -5.85 5.70 -12.29
CA ARG A 274 -7.25 5.25 -12.30
C ARG A 274 -7.45 3.99 -13.14
N ASP A 275 -6.92 3.96 -14.36
CA ASP A 275 -7.08 2.80 -15.25
C ASP A 275 -6.46 1.55 -14.63
N VAL A 276 -5.28 1.69 -14.03
CA VAL A 276 -4.58 0.60 -13.32
C VAL A 276 -5.37 0.11 -12.09
N LEU A 277 -5.95 1.03 -11.33
CA LEU A 277 -6.82 0.70 -10.18
C LEU A 277 -8.10 -0.01 -10.64
N LEU A 278 -8.75 0.48 -11.70
CA LEU A 278 -9.97 -0.10 -12.25
C LEU A 278 -9.73 -1.46 -12.90
N ALA A 279 -8.59 -1.67 -13.55
CA ALA A 279 -8.19 -2.98 -14.06
C ALA A 279 -8.08 -4.05 -12.96
N ARG A 280 -7.94 -3.63 -11.70
CA ARG A 280 -7.90 -4.48 -10.51
C ARG A 280 -9.11 -4.29 -9.59
N GLN A 281 -10.18 -3.65 -10.06
CA GLN A 281 -11.34 -3.31 -9.23
C GLN A 281 -11.95 -4.55 -8.56
N ASP A 282 -12.19 -5.63 -9.32
CA ASP A 282 -12.75 -6.88 -8.77
C ASP A 282 -11.92 -7.47 -7.62
N PHE A 283 -10.62 -7.23 -7.63
CA PHE A 283 -9.71 -7.69 -6.58
C PHE A 283 -9.79 -6.77 -5.35
N VAL A 284 -9.82 -5.45 -5.57
CA VAL A 284 -9.95 -4.45 -4.50
C VAL A 284 -11.30 -4.58 -3.80
N ASP A 285 -12.38 -4.71 -4.59
CA ASP A 285 -13.72 -4.91 -4.06
C ASP A 285 -13.76 -6.16 -3.19
N TYR A 286 -13.17 -7.27 -3.65
CA TYR A 286 -13.06 -8.49 -2.83
C TYR A 286 -12.30 -8.24 -1.52
N ASP A 287 -11.11 -7.63 -1.54
CA ASP A 287 -10.33 -7.37 -0.32
C ASP A 287 -11.11 -6.47 0.67
N LEU A 288 -11.84 -5.46 0.18
CA LEU A 288 -12.65 -4.56 1.01
C LEU A 288 -13.82 -5.26 1.71
N HIS A 289 -14.45 -6.27 1.08
CA HIS A 289 -15.55 -7.02 1.70
C HIS A 289 -15.08 -7.99 2.81
N THR A 290 -13.77 -8.22 2.90
CA THR A 290 -13.18 -9.25 3.77
C THR A 290 -12.46 -8.67 5.00
N ARG A 291 -12.49 -7.35 5.17
CA ARG A 291 -11.97 -6.62 6.34
C ARG A 291 -13.09 -6.24 7.28
#